data_AF-A0A6C0GC90-F1
#
_entry.id   AF-A0A6C0GC90-F1
#
_cell.length_a   1.000
_cell.length_b   1.000
_cell.length_c   1.000
_cell.angle_alpha   90.00
_cell.angle_beta   90.00
_cell.angle_gamma   90.00
#
_symmetry.space_group_name_H-M   'P 1'
#
loop_
_entity.id
_entity.type
_entity.pdbx_description
1 polymer ?
#
loop_
_entity_poly.entity_id
_entity_poly.type
_entity_poly.pdbx_seq_one_letter_code
_entity_poly.pdbx_strand_id
1 'polypeptide(L)'
;MEKENINLELLDLLQQHGIQAALVNGQVKVKTHPQLTIDSQVNFQEYPQGVASQLDVLVETPDQQIVECFGDIGETKQQARQNNIKNFCRNSFHPLIACFFDYPIQDINVETWQIDSQTYQVYIGNYGTKSNAGVVKGIPDTLFSQLENYIKQIPFNQSYHWIRWYIRYNQGVVDPIEFLIDNQPDEGGSKVIEAIQWPRSDGYYSVRQFILLKKITRSTSYSVEVRRNSIWSWLKSLGK
;
A
#
# COMPACT_ATOMS: atom_id res chain seq x y z
N MET A 1 -10.95 -7.70 -21.34
CA MET A 1 -10.81 -7.51 -19.89
C MET A 1 -12.08 -6.85 -19.41
N GLU A 2 -12.79 -7.49 -18.48
CA GLU A 2 -13.97 -6.92 -17.85
C GLU A 2 -13.53 -5.98 -16.72
N LYS A 3 -14.26 -4.89 -16.52
CA LYS A 3 -13.96 -3.90 -15.47
C LYS A 3 -15.15 -3.77 -14.54
N GLU A 4 -14.86 -3.73 -13.23
CA GLU A 4 -15.85 -3.53 -12.18
C GLU A 4 -15.39 -2.39 -11.26
N ASN A 5 -16.25 -1.41 -11.00
CA ASN A 5 -15.99 -0.39 -9.98
C ASN A 5 -16.26 -0.99 -8.59
N ILE A 6 -15.36 -0.77 -7.63
CA ILE A 6 -15.50 -1.31 -6.27
C ILE A 6 -15.52 -0.22 -5.18
N ASN A 7 -16.00 0.98 -5.54
CA ASN A 7 -16.03 2.12 -4.62
C ASN A 7 -16.94 1.91 -3.42
N LEU A 8 -17.98 1.07 -3.55
CA LEU A 8 -18.82 0.70 -2.42
C LEU A 8 -18.04 -0.16 -1.41
N GLU A 9 -17.26 -1.14 -1.88
CA GLU A 9 -16.42 -1.94 -0.99
C GLU A 9 -15.33 -1.10 -0.30
N LEU A 10 -14.72 -0.14 -0.99
CA LEU A 10 -13.77 0.78 -0.36
C LEU A 10 -14.45 1.75 0.62
N LEU A 11 -15.66 2.21 0.33
CA LEU A 11 -16.45 3.01 1.26
C LEU A 11 -16.73 2.23 2.54
N ASP A 12 -17.23 0.99 2.42
CA ASP A 12 -17.52 0.12 3.56
C ASP A 12 -16.25 -0.15 4.38
N LEU A 13 -15.12 -0.41 3.70
CA LEU A 13 -13.83 -0.60 4.34
C LEU A 13 -13.43 0.63 5.18
N LEU A 14 -13.51 1.83 4.62
CA LEU A 14 -13.20 3.07 5.34
C LEU A 14 -14.12 3.26 6.55
N GLN A 15 -15.43 3.09 6.37
CA GLN A 15 -16.42 3.28 7.43
C GLN A 15 -16.23 2.30 8.60
N GLN A 16 -15.83 1.06 8.32
CA GLN A 16 -15.50 0.07 9.34
C GLN A 16 -14.24 0.43 10.14
N HIS A 17 -13.35 1.26 9.56
CA HIS A 17 -12.22 1.87 10.25
C HIS A 17 -12.60 3.21 10.93
N GLY A 18 -13.90 3.51 11.05
CA GLY A 18 -14.39 4.72 11.70
C GLY A 18 -14.16 6.00 10.88
N ILE A 19 -13.78 5.87 9.61
CA ILE A 19 -13.48 7.00 8.74
C ILE A 19 -14.78 7.55 8.13
N GLN A 20 -14.94 8.86 8.21
CA GLN A 20 -16.09 9.55 7.62
C GLN A 20 -15.90 9.69 6.11
N ALA A 21 -16.54 8.79 5.38
CA ALA A 21 -16.54 8.73 3.92
C ALA A 21 -17.97 8.65 3.38
N ALA A 22 -18.19 9.14 2.16
CA ALA A 22 -19.46 9.03 1.44
C ALA A 22 -19.24 8.84 -0.06
N LEU A 23 -20.15 8.14 -0.72
CA LEU A 23 -20.19 8.07 -2.18
C LEU A 23 -20.85 9.34 -2.74
N VAL A 24 -20.13 10.09 -3.56
CA VAL A 24 -20.62 11.31 -4.23
C VAL A 24 -20.26 11.22 -5.70
N ASN A 25 -21.27 11.25 -6.57
CA ASN A 25 -21.11 11.11 -8.03
C ASN A 25 -20.27 9.89 -8.44
N GLY A 26 -20.47 8.76 -7.74
CA GLY A 26 -19.76 7.51 -8.03
C GLY A 26 -18.34 7.43 -7.48
N GLN A 27 -17.81 8.47 -6.84
CA GLN A 27 -16.48 8.46 -6.20
C GLN A 27 -16.61 8.47 -4.67
N VAL A 28 -15.63 7.90 -3.98
CA VAL A 28 -15.58 7.97 -2.52
C VAL A 28 -14.94 9.29 -2.11
N LYS A 29 -15.71 10.17 -1.46
CA LYS A 29 -15.21 11.42 -0.87
C LYS A 29 -14.96 11.20 0.61
N VAL A 30 -13.76 11.54 1.04
CA VAL A 30 -13.35 11.37 2.43
C VAL A 30 -13.17 12.71 3.12
N LYS A 31 -13.79 12.87 4.29
CA LYS A 31 -13.76 14.11 5.06
C LYS A 31 -12.46 14.22 5.85
N THR A 32 -11.43 14.75 5.21
CA THR A 32 -10.09 14.97 5.76
C THR A 32 -9.58 16.37 5.42
N HIS A 33 -8.43 16.73 5.99
CA HIS A 33 -7.66 17.91 5.60
C HIS A 33 -6.25 17.47 5.15
N PRO A 34 -5.93 17.48 3.84
CA PRO A 34 -6.80 17.90 2.72
C PRO A 34 -7.93 16.90 2.44
N GLN A 35 -8.99 17.34 1.76
CA GLN A 35 -10.07 16.46 1.34
C GLN A 35 -9.55 15.45 0.31
N LEU A 36 -9.86 14.18 0.51
CA LEU A 36 -9.46 13.11 -0.40
C LEU A 36 -10.62 12.63 -1.27
N THR A 37 -10.28 12.26 -2.50
CA THR A 37 -11.16 11.46 -3.37
C THR A 37 -10.50 10.12 -3.60
N ILE A 38 -11.27 9.03 -3.52
CA ILE A 38 -10.82 7.70 -3.83
C ILE A 38 -11.70 7.14 -4.96
N ASP A 39 -11.04 6.59 -5.97
CA ASP A 39 -11.67 5.83 -7.04
C ASP A 39 -10.96 4.48 -7.20
N SER A 40 -11.72 3.43 -7.49
CA SER A 40 -11.20 2.08 -7.50
C SER A 40 -11.94 1.17 -8.47
N GLN A 41 -11.15 0.38 -9.18
CA GLN A 41 -11.64 -0.55 -10.19
C GLN A 41 -10.88 -1.87 -10.11
N VAL A 42 -11.54 -2.96 -10.47
CA VAL A 42 -10.91 -4.26 -10.69
C VAL A 42 -11.07 -4.64 -12.15
N ASN A 43 -9.95 -4.96 -12.78
CA ASN A 43 -9.89 -5.54 -14.11
C ASN A 43 -9.79 -7.07 -13.99
N PHE A 44 -10.64 -7.82 -14.68
CA PHE A 44 -10.62 -9.29 -14.67
C PHE A 44 -10.16 -9.87 -16.00
N GLN A 45 -9.45 -10.99 -15.89
CA GLN A 45 -9.12 -11.89 -16.99
C GLN A 45 -9.41 -13.33 -16.57
N GLU A 46 -10.33 -13.96 -17.29
CA GLU A 46 -10.74 -15.34 -17.03
C GLU A 46 -9.83 -16.33 -17.76
N TYR A 47 -9.55 -17.45 -17.11
CA TYR A 47 -8.79 -18.59 -17.61
C TYR A 47 -9.54 -19.89 -17.29
N PRO A 48 -9.25 -21.01 -17.99
CA PRO A 48 -9.93 -22.29 -17.71
C PRO A 48 -9.83 -22.79 -16.26
N GLN A 49 -8.80 -22.36 -15.52
CA GLN A 49 -8.52 -22.80 -14.14
C GLN A 49 -8.66 -21.69 -13.09
N GLY A 50 -9.25 -20.54 -13.45
CA GLY A 50 -9.49 -19.45 -12.50
C GLY A 50 -9.53 -18.07 -13.15
N VAL A 51 -9.48 -17.05 -12.32
CA VAL A 51 -9.58 -15.64 -12.73
C VAL A 51 -8.37 -14.90 -12.19
N ALA A 52 -7.62 -14.25 -13.07
CA ALA A 52 -6.66 -13.22 -12.67
C ALA A 52 -7.37 -11.87 -12.60
N SER A 53 -6.92 -11.04 -11.68
CA SER A 53 -7.51 -9.73 -11.43
C SER A 53 -6.46 -8.71 -11.07
N GLN A 54 -6.69 -7.46 -11.44
CA GLN A 54 -5.90 -6.31 -11.01
C GLN A 54 -6.83 -5.25 -10.42
N LEU A 55 -6.65 -4.96 -9.14
CA LEU A 55 -7.23 -3.80 -8.46
C LEU A 55 -6.34 -2.58 -8.69
N ASP A 56 -6.94 -1.50 -9.19
CA ASP A 56 -6.36 -0.16 -9.18
C ASP A 56 -7.10 0.70 -8.15
N VAL A 57 -6.36 1.40 -7.29
CA VAL A 57 -6.87 2.37 -6.32
C VAL A 57 -6.18 3.70 -6.58
N LEU A 58 -6.97 4.73 -6.90
CA LEU A 58 -6.52 6.09 -7.08
C LEU A 58 -6.94 6.89 -5.84
N VAL A 59 -5.97 7.53 -5.19
CA VAL A 59 -6.21 8.47 -4.08
C VAL A 59 -5.78 9.85 -4.52
N GLU A 60 -6.73 10.75 -4.67
CA GLU A 60 -6.51 12.12 -5.12
C GLU A 60 -6.56 13.08 -3.95
N THR A 61 -5.50 13.88 -3.81
CA THR A 61 -5.45 15.11 -3.02
C THR A 61 -5.61 16.30 -3.98
N PRO A 62 -5.78 17.54 -3.48
CA PRO A 62 -5.81 18.73 -4.33
C PRO A 62 -4.57 18.91 -5.21
N ASP A 63 -3.41 18.45 -4.75
CA ASP A 63 -2.12 18.74 -5.38
C ASP A 63 -1.45 17.50 -6.01
N GLN A 64 -1.89 16.28 -5.63
CA GLN A 64 -1.18 15.03 -5.92
C GLN A 64 -2.16 13.86 -6.07
N GLN A 65 -1.78 12.86 -6.87
CA GLN A 65 -2.54 11.61 -7.07
C GLN A 65 -1.65 10.41 -6.76
N ILE A 66 -2.08 9.55 -5.84
CA ILE A 66 -1.42 8.28 -5.51
C ILE A 66 -2.11 7.17 -6.29
N VAL A 67 -1.32 6.31 -6.97
CA VAL A 67 -1.85 5.17 -7.73
C VAL A 67 -1.28 3.87 -7.17
N GLU A 68 -2.18 3.03 -6.66
CA GLU A 68 -1.84 1.72 -6.12
C GLU A 68 -2.48 0.60 -6.93
N CYS A 69 -1.65 -0.38 -7.31
CA CYS A 69 -2.09 -1.54 -8.08
C CYS A 69 -1.80 -2.83 -7.31
N PHE A 70 -2.75 -3.77 -7.35
CA PHE A 70 -2.63 -5.10 -6.73
C PHE A 70 -3.16 -6.15 -7.70
N GLY A 71 -2.31 -7.15 -8.00
CA GLY A 71 -2.69 -8.33 -8.77
C GLY A 71 -2.95 -9.54 -7.87
N ASP A 72 -3.98 -10.30 -8.18
CA ASP A 72 -4.23 -11.61 -7.56
C ASP A 72 -5.07 -12.53 -8.44
N ILE A 73 -5.05 -13.81 -8.08
CA ILE A 73 -5.83 -14.88 -8.69
C ILE A 73 -6.88 -15.41 -7.72
N GLY A 74 -7.94 -15.99 -8.26
CA GLY A 74 -8.95 -16.72 -7.50
C GLY A 74 -9.69 -17.72 -8.39
N GLU A 75 -10.39 -18.66 -7.78
CA GLU A 75 -11.25 -19.63 -8.51
C GLU A 75 -12.44 -18.91 -9.16
N THR A 76 -12.85 -17.77 -8.59
CA THR A 76 -13.94 -16.92 -9.09
C THR A 76 -13.53 -15.45 -9.11
N LYS A 77 -14.25 -14.61 -9.88
CA LYS A 77 -14.09 -13.14 -9.86
C LYS A 77 -14.22 -12.58 -8.44
N GLN A 78 -15.22 -13.05 -7.68
CA GLN A 78 -15.44 -12.62 -6.31
C GLN A 78 -14.22 -12.92 -5.42
N GLN A 79 -13.67 -14.13 -5.51
CA GLN A 79 -12.50 -14.50 -4.72
C GLN A 79 -11.25 -13.70 -5.14
N ALA A 80 -11.02 -13.53 -6.44
CA ALA A 80 -9.90 -12.75 -6.96
C ALA A 80 -9.96 -11.27 -6.49
N ARG A 81 -11.15 -10.65 -6.57
CA ARG A 81 -11.42 -9.31 -6.02
C ARG A 81 -11.17 -9.23 -4.52
N GLN A 82 -11.69 -10.18 -3.74
CA GLN A 82 -11.48 -10.21 -2.28
C GLN A 82 -10.00 -10.34 -1.93
N ASN A 83 -9.25 -11.15 -2.67
CA ASN A 83 -7.81 -11.30 -2.48
C ASN A 83 -7.08 -9.97 -2.76
N ASN A 84 -7.43 -9.26 -3.83
CA ASN A 84 -6.91 -7.92 -4.10
C ASN A 84 -7.16 -6.93 -2.96
N ILE A 85 -8.40 -6.83 -2.47
CA ILE A 85 -8.75 -5.93 -1.36
C ILE A 85 -7.95 -6.30 -0.10
N LYS A 86 -7.82 -7.60 0.22
CA LYS A 86 -6.99 -8.07 1.34
C LYS A 86 -5.53 -7.67 1.19
N ASN A 87 -4.96 -7.76 -0.02
CA ASN A 87 -3.59 -7.32 -0.26
C ASN A 87 -3.44 -5.81 -0.11
N PHE A 88 -4.37 -5.03 -0.66
CA PHE A 88 -4.40 -3.58 -0.49
C PHE A 88 -4.43 -3.20 1.00
N CYS A 89 -5.32 -3.84 1.77
CA CYS A 89 -5.42 -3.67 3.21
C CYS A 89 -4.09 -3.92 3.93
N ARG A 90 -3.45 -5.07 3.64
CA ARG A 90 -2.20 -5.48 4.29
C ARG A 90 -0.99 -4.61 3.96
N ASN A 91 -1.02 -3.87 2.86
CA ASN A 91 0.13 -3.14 2.34
C ASN A 91 -0.03 -1.63 2.46
N SER A 92 -0.99 -1.05 1.72
CA SER A 92 -1.02 0.39 1.47
C SER A 92 -2.15 1.10 2.17
N PHE A 93 -3.26 0.41 2.42
CA PHE A 93 -4.42 1.01 3.06
C PHE A 93 -4.07 1.62 4.43
N HIS A 94 -3.39 0.85 5.29
CA HIS A 94 -3.08 1.27 6.65
C HIS A 94 -2.13 2.48 6.72
N PRO A 95 -1.01 2.53 5.97
CA PRO A 95 -0.20 3.75 5.87
C PRO A 95 -0.97 4.95 5.32
N LEU A 96 -1.82 4.75 4.29
CA LEU A 96 -2.65 5.81 3.73
C LEU A 96 -3.59 6.38 4.79
N ILE A 97 -4.31 5.53 5.51
CA ILE A 97 -5.26 6.00 6.50
C ILE A 97 -4.58 6.59 7.74
N ALA A 98 -3.42 6.07 8.15
CA ALA A 98 -2.68 6.67 9.26
C ALA A 98 -2.16 8.07 8.91
N CYS A 99 -1.67 8.26 7.67
CA CYS A 99 -1.14 9.56 7.23
C CYS A 99 -2.20 10.65 7.11
N PHE A 100 -3.29 10.35 6.42
CA PHE A 100 -4.27 11.39 6.06
C PHE A 100 -5.37 11.59 7.10
N PHE A 101 -5.49 10.67 8.06
CA PHE A 101 -6.59 10.67 9.04
C PHE A 101 -6.10 10.74 10.48
N ASP A 102 -4.77 10.82 10.69
CA ASP A 102 -4.11 10.78 11.99
C ASP A 102 -4.67 9.65 12.88
N TYR A 103 -4.96 8.51 12.25
CA TYR A 103 -5.60 7.37 12.89
C TYR A 103 -4.53 6.43 13.47
N PRO A 104 -4.61 6.06 14.76
CA PRO A 104 -3.65 5.15 15.36
C PRO A 104 -3.84 3.74 14.79
N ILE A 105 -2.90 3.30 13.96
CA ILE A 105 -2.87 1.94 13.41
C ILE A 105 -1.73 1.17 14.05
N GLN A 106 -2.03 0.00 14.61
CA GLN A 106 -1.04 -0.87 15.25
C GLN A 106 -0.12 -1.58 14.25
N ASP A 107 -0.59 -1.73 13.00
CA ASP A 107 0.05 -2.57 11.99
C ASP A 107 0.98 -1.78 11.04
N ILE A 108 1.45 -0.61 11.46
CA ILE A 108 2.45 0.16 10.71
C ILE A 108 3.51 0.70 11.67
N ASN A 109 4.69 0.99 11.13
CA ASN A 109 5.72 1.74 11.84
C ASN A 109 5.61 3.23 11.47
N VAL A 110 5.77 4.12 12.46
CA VAL A 110 5.71 5.57 12.26
C VAL A 110 6.98 6.18 12.80
N GLU A 111 7.76 6.82 11.92
CA GLU A 111 9.06 7.40 12.24
C GLU A 111 9.12 8.88 11.85
N THR A 112 10.08 9.61 12.40
CA THR A 112 10.34 11.01 12.02
C THR A 112 11.71 11.08 11.36
N TRP A 113 11.77 11.48 10.09
CA TRP A 113 13.00 11.59 9.33
C TRP A 113 13.35 13.05 9.06
N GLN A 114 14.64 13.37 9.17
CA GLN A 114 15.22 14.60 8.63
C GLN A 114 15.79 14.29 7.25
N ILE A 115 15.28 14.97 6.23
CA ILE A 115 15.72 14.85 4.84
C ILE A 115 16.04 16.27 4.37
N ASP A 116 17.31 16.52 4.08
CA ASP A 116 17.87 17.86 3.86
C ASP A 116 17.50 18.84 5.00
N SER A 117 16.74 19.89 4.68
CA SER A 117 16.28 20.92 5.62
C SER A 117 14.84 20.69 6.11
N GLN A 118 14.23 19.57 5.74
CA GLN A 118 12.81 19.29 5.98
C GLN A 118 12.65 18.10 6.92
N THR A 119 11.62 18.17 7.75
CA THR A 119 11.22 17.05 8.61
C THR A 119 9.99 16.39 8.03
N TYR A 120 10.00 15.07 7.95
CA TYR A 120 8.87 14.25 7.50
C TYR A 120 8.44 13.30 8.61
N GLN A 121 7.14 13.16 8.80
CA GLN A 121 6.54 11.99 9.44
C GLN A 121 6.44 10.89 8.40
N VAL A 122 6.93 9.69 8.71
CA VAL A 122 7.05 8.58 7.76
C VAL A 122 6.21 7.42 8.25
N TYR A 123 5.25 7.00 7.41
CA TYR A 123 4.30 5.92 7.65
C TYR A 123 4.75 4.71 6.84
N ILE A 124 5.28 3.70 7.52
CA ILE A 124 5.95 2.56 6.92
C ILE A 124 5.01 1.35 7.04
N GLY A 125 4.52 0.89 5.89
CA GLY A 125 3.76 -0.35 5.81
C GLY A 125 4.63 -1.57 6.12
N ASN A 126 3.99 -2.62 6.64
CA ASN A 126 4.62 -3.93 6.77
C ASN A 126 5.04 -4.48 5.40
N TYR A 127 5.99 -5.42 5.40
CA TYR A 127 6.30 -6.19 4.21
C TYR A 127 5.12 -7.09 3.83
N GLY A 128 4.50 -6.82 2.68
CA GLY A 128 3.54 -7.73 2.09
C GLY A 128 4.26 -8.87 1.41
N THR A 129 4.12 -10.08 1.95
CA THR A 129 4.70 -11.28 1.35
C THR A 129 3.61 -12.18 0.77
N LYS A 130 3.93 -12.80 -0.36
CA LYS A 130 3.16 -13.93 -0.91
C LYS A 130 4.13 -15.03 -1.28
N SER A 131 3.80 -16.27 -0.97
CA SER A 131 4.62 -17.42 -1.30
C SER A 131 3.78 -18.68 -1.54
N ASN A 132 4.36 -19.63 -2.27
CA ASN A 132 3.79 -20.98 -2.35
C ASN A 132 3.92 -21.68 -1.00
N ALA A 133 2.99 -22.62 -0.72
CA ALA A 133 3.03 -23.44 0.49
C ALA A 133 4.40 -24.10 0.67
N GLY A 134 4.98 -24.00 1.88
CA GLY A 134 6.31 -24.52 2.22
C GLY A 134 7.47 -23.59 1.89
N VAL A 135 7.23 -22.46 1.21
CA VAL A 135 8.24 -21.42 0.98
C VAL A 135 8.10 -20.36 2.08
N VAL A 136 8.81 -20.55 3.19
CA VAL A 136 9.03 -19.48 4.17
C VAL A 136 10.42 -18.91 3.93
N LYS A 137 10.46 -17.65 3.50
CA LYS A 137 11.71 -16.94 3.24
C LYS A 137 11.69 -15.65 4.05
N GLY A 138 12.74 -15.43 4.82
CA GLY A 138 12.88 -14.24 5.65
C GLY A 138 13.03 -12.98 4.78
N ILE A 139 12.71 -11.84 5.37
CA ILE A 139 13.11 -10.55 4.83
C ILE A 139 14.54 -10.29 5.33
N PRO A 140 15.51 -9.96 4.46
CA PRO A 140 16.85 -9.63 4.90
C PRO A 140 16.86 -8.46 5.88
N ASP A 141 17.52 -8.61 7.03
CA ASP A 141 17.53 -7.60 8.11
C ASP A 141 18.13 -6.25 7.66
N THR A 142 19.01 -6.28 6.66
CA THR A 142 19.66 -5.08 6.10
C THR A 142 18.84 -4.36 5.04
N LEU A 143 17.68 -4.90 4.64
CA LEU A 143 16.84 -4.31 3.60
C LEU A 143 16.38 -2.91 3.97
N PHE A 144 15.77 -2.76 5.16
CA PHE A 144 15.15 -1.49 5.54
C PHE A 144 16.19 -0.39 5.70
N SER A 145 17.32 -0.67 6.36
CA SER A 145 18.36 0.33 6.58
C SER A 145 19.01 0.81 5.28
N GLN A 146 19.17 -0.06 4.28
CA GLN A 146 19.65 0.33 2.96
C GLN A 146 18.63 1.19 2.20
N LEU A 147 17.35 0.82 2.27
CA LEU A 147 16.26 1.59 1.69
C LEU A 147 16.13 2.97 2.33
N GLU A 148 16.12 3.05 3.66
CA GLU A 148 16.05 4.29 4.41
C GLU A 148 17.22 5.23 4.05
N ASN A 149 18.44 4.69 4.02
CA ASN A 149 19.63 5.46 3.64
C ASN A 149 19.53 6.03 2.22
N TYR A 150 18.95 5.28 1.29
CA TYR A 150 18.72 5.74 -0.08
C TYR A 150 17.63 6.81 -0.14
N ILE A 151 16.47 6.56 0.48
CA ILE A 151 15.33 7.48 0.49
C ILE A 151 15.71 8.82 1.12
N LYS A 152 16.53 8.82 2.17
CA LYS A 152 17.03 10.05 2.82
C LYS A 152 17.97 10.91 1.96
N GLN A 153 18.44 10.41 0.81
CA GLN A 153 19.26 11.18 -0.14
C GLN A 153 18.42 11.82 -1.26
N ILE A 154 17.12 11.57 -1.28
CA ILE A 154 16.22 12.05 -2.33
C ILE A 154 15.74 13.45 -1.97
N PRO A 155 15.85 14.45 -2.87
CA PRO A 155 15.51 15.84 -2.59
C PRO A 155 13.99 16.08 -2.65
N PHE A 156 13.27 15.52 -1.69
CA PHE A 156 11.82 15.67 -1.55
C PHE A 156 11.41 17.12 -1.29
N ASN A 157 10.45 17.62 -2.06
CA ASN A 157 10.06 19.03 -2.07
C ASN A 157 8.54 19.29 -1.95
N GLN A 158 7.72 18.25 -1.82
CA GLN A 158 6.26 18.33 -1.73
C GLN A 158 5.76 18.04 -0.30
N SER A 159 4.46 18.25 -0.08
CA SER A 159 3.82 17.98 1.21
C SER A 159 3.71 16.49 1.51
N TYR A 160 3.50 15.68 0.47
CA TYR A 160 3.46 14.23 0.56
C TYR A 160 4.41 13.62 -0.46
N HIS A 161 5.01 12.50 -0.10
CA HIS A 161 5.69 11.62 -1.05
C HIS A 161 5.32 10.18 -0.71
N TRP A 162 5.30 9.31 -1.71
CA TRP A 162 5.10 7.89 -1.49
C TRP A 162 6.09 7.06 -2.29
N ILE A 163 6.58 6.02 -1.64
CA ILE A 163 7.47 5.04 -2.23
C ILE A 163 6.73 3.70 -2.23
N ARG A 164 6.71 3.05 -3.38
CA ARG A 164 6.32 1.65 -3.51
C ARG A 164 7.49 0.89 -4.10
N TRP A 165 7.76 -0.29 -3.58
CA TRP A 165 8.62 -1.23 -4.28
C TRP A 165 8.05 -2.64 -4.23
N TYR A 166 8.42 -3.43 -5.22
CA TYR A 166 7.97 -4.80 -5.41
C TYR A 166 9.05 -5.64 -6.08
N ILE A 167 9.30 -6.82 -5.52
CA ILE A 167 10.15 -7.86 -6.10
C ILE A 167 9.37 -9.16 -6.17
N ARG A 168 9.55 -9.91 -7.26
CA ARG A 168 8.94 -11.22 -7.48
C ARG A 168 9.99 -12.21 -7.97
N TYR A 169 9.97 -13.36 -7.33
CA TYR A 169 10.67 -14.57 -7.74
C TYR A 169 9.63 -15.52 -8.33
N ASN A 170 9.92 -16.03 -9.51
CA ASN A 170 9.14 -17.07 -10.14
C ASN A 170 10.08 -18.13 -10.72
N GLN A 171 9.99 -19.36 -10.23
CA GLN A 171 10.79 -20.50 -10.70
C GLN A 171 12.31 -20.21 -10.74
N GLY A 172 12.83 -19.58 -9.68
CA GLY A 172 14.26 -19.24 -9.57
C GLY A 172 14.70 -18.02 -10.39
N VAL A 173 13.80 -17.39 -11.15
CA VAL A 173 14.06 -16.16 -11.90
C VAL A 173 13.48 -14.96 -11.14
N VAL A 174 14.26 -13.89 -11.04
CA VAL A 174 13.79 -12.60 -10.51
C VAL A 174 13.22 -11.80 -11.66
N ASP A 175 11.96 -11.38 -11.52
CA ASP A 175 11.37 -10.42 -12.46
C ASP A 175 11.97 -9.03 -12.28
N PRO A 176 11.77 -8.10 -13.24
CA PRO A 176 12.15 -6.71 -13.05
C PRO A 176 11.61 -6.15 -11.73
N ILE A 177 12.51 -5.57 -10.94
CA ILE A 177 12.16 -4.90 -9.69
C ILE A 177 11.37 -3.64 -10.03
N GLU A 178 10.23 -3.46 -9.38
CA GLU A 178 9.53 -2.20 -9.39
C GLU A 178 9.99 -1.37 -8.18
N PHE A 179 10.44 -0.15 -8.42
CA PHE A 179 10.64 0.86 -7.40
C PHE A 179 10.09 2.18 -7.93
N LEU A 180 9.03 2.68 -7.30
CA LEU A 180 8.35 3.90 -7.69
C LEU A 180 8.43 4.94 -6.57
N ILE A 181 8.64 6.19 -6.96
CA ILE A 181 8.51 7.38 -6.13
C ILE A 181 7.50 8.27 -6.81
N ASP A 182 6.42 8.64 -6.12
CA ASP A 182 5.37 9.50 -6.64
C ASP A 182 4.78 9.00 -7.99
N ASN A 183 4.59 7.68 -8.07
CA ASN A 183 4.20 6.92 -9.27
C ASN A 183 5.22 6.89 -10.42
N GLN A 184 6.42 7.46 -10.27
CA GLN A 184 7.48 7.44 -11.27
C GLN A 184 8.51 6.36 -10.98
N PRO A 185 8.96 5.58 -11.98
CA PRO A 185 10.06 4.65 -11.83
C PRO A 185 11.33 5.34 -11.34
N ASP A 186 12.02 4.70 -10.41
CA ASP A 186 13.29 5.16 -9.89
C ASP A 186 14.34 4.02 -9.95
N GLU A 187 15.32 4.19 -10.83
CA GLU A 187 16.35 3.18 -11.08
C GLU A 187 17.32 3.04 -9.90
N GLY A 188 17.52 4.11 -9.12
CA GLY A 188 18.41 4.09 -7.96
C GLY A 188 17.88 3.15 -6.88
N GLY A 189 16.62 3.29 -6.50
CA GLY A 189 15.94 2.43 -5.56
C GLY A 189 15.81 0.99 -6.07
N SER A 190 15.60 0.81 -7.38
CA SER A 190 15.62 -0.53 -8.00
C SER A 190 16.97 -1.24 -7.79
N LYS A 191 18.09 -0.52 -7.97
CA LYS A 191 19.44 -1.05 -7.73
C LYS A 191 19.70 -1.35 -6.25
N VAL A 192 19.12 -0.58 -5.33
CA VAL A 192 19.20 -0.87 -3.89
C VAL A 192 18.56 -2.23 -3.60
N ILE A 193 17.34 -2.47 -4.10
CA ILE A 193 16.64 -3.75 -3.91
C ILE A 193 17.38 -4.92 -4.59
N GLU A 194 17.97 -4.68 -5.77
CA GLU A 194 18.75 -5.69 -6.51
C GLU A 194 20.01 -6.13 -5.76
N ALA A 195 20.67 -5.21 -5.08
CA ALA A 195 21.89 -5.48 -4.31
C ALA A 195 21.64 -6.31 -3.03
N ILE A 196 20.39 -6.39 -2.58
CA ILE A 196 20.03 -7.17 -1.38
C ILE A 196 20.22 -8.66 -1.63
N GLN A 197 20.86 -9.35 -0.69
CA GLN A 197 21.02 -10.80 -0.71
C GLN A 197 19.71 -11.48 -0.28
N TRP A 198 18.77 -11.57 -1.21
CA TRP A 198 17.49 -12.23 -0.97
C TRP A 198 17.65 -13.75 -0.82
N PRO A 199 16.89 -14.40 0.08
CA PRO A 199 16.86 -15.84 0.15
C PRO A 199 16.35 -16.44 -1.17
N ARG A 200 17.13 -17.34 -1.77
CA ARG A 200 16.74 -18.02 -3.01
C ARG A 200 15.46 -18.83 -2.80
N SER A 201 14.58 -18.79 -3.79
CA SER A 201 13.34 -19.56 -3.85
C SER A 201 13.17 -20.18 -5.23
N ASP A 202 12.95 -21.49 -5.26
CA ASP A 202 12.60 -22.21 -6.50
C ASP A 202 11.10 -22.11 -6.80
N GLY A 203 10.30 -21.63 -5.83
CA GLY A 203 8.87 -21.37 -5.97
C GLY A 203 8.54 -19.88 -6.06
N TYR A 204 7.26 -19.58 -6.24
CA TYR A 204 6.77 -18.20 -6.20
C TYR A 204 7.05 -17.57 -4.83
N TYR A 205 7.68 -16.40 -4.84
CA TYR A 205 7.84 -15.54 -3.66
C TYR A 205 7.81 -14.08 -4.10
N SER A 206 7.05 -13.24 -3.44
CA SER A 206 7.07 -11.80 -3.70
C SER A 206 7.08 -11.01 -2.42
N VAL A 207 7.74 -9.85 -2.46
CA VAL A 207 7.77 -8.88 -1.36
C VAL A 207 7.40 -7.52 -1.91
N ARG A 208 6.56 -6.81 -1.15
CA ARG A 208 6.14 -5.44 -1.41
C ARG A 208 6.29 -4.61 -0.15
N GLN A 209 6.56 -3.33 -0.31
CA GLN A 209 6.34 -2.35 0.75
C GLN A 209 5.80 -1.05 0.17
N PHE A 210 5.03 -0.36 1.00
CA PHE A 210 4.55 0.99 0.74
C PHE A 210 4.98 1.88 1.90
N ILE A 211 5.58 3.02 1.59
CA ILE A 211 6.08 4.00 2.55
C ILE A 211 5.53 5.36 2.13
N LEU A 212 5.02 6.12 3.09
CA LEU A 212 4.45 7.45 2.83
C LEU A 212 5.12 8.48 3.73
N LEU A 213 5.62 9.56 3.15
CA LEU A 213 6.23 10.69 3.85
C LEU A 213 5.24 11.86 3.84
N LYS A 214 4.94 12.40 5.02
CA LYS A 214 4.14 13.62 5.22
C LYS A 214 5.04 14.69 5.80
N LYS A 215 5.24 15.78 5.08
CA LYS A 215 6.05 16.91 5.53
C LYS A 215 5.44 17.51 6.80
N ILE A 216 6.25 17.66 7.84
CA ILE A 216 5.83 18.30 9.08
C ILE A 216 5.94 19.82 8.88
N THR A 217 4.82 20.47 8.59
CA THR A 217 4.74 21.94 8.64
C THR A 217 4.51 22.37 10.08
N ARG A 218 5.24 23.38 10.57
CA ARG A 218 4.99 23.98 11.90
C ARG A 218 3.61 24.67 11.92
N SER A 219 2.59 23.93 12.36
CA SER A 219 1.26 24.29 12.89
C SER A 219 0.32 23.12 12.52
N THR A 220 -0.43 22.44 13.39
CA THR A 220 -1.12 22.85 14.62
C THR A 220 -1.25 21.60 15.50
N SER A 221 -1.08 21.75 16.82
CA SER A 221 -1.39 20.69 17.79
C SER A 221 -2.88 20.34 17.75
N TYR A 222 -3.24 19.15 17.30
CA TYR A 222 -4.55 18.56 17.56
C TYR A 222 -4.37 17.31 18.43
N SER A 223 -4.93 17.37 19.64
CA SER A 223 -5.12 16.19 20.48
C SER A 223 -6.35 15.43 19.99
N VAL A 224 -6.17 14.21 19.49
CA VAL A 224 -7.28 13.31 19.14
C VAL A 224 -7.40 12.22 20.19
N GLU A 225 -8.61 12.08 20.73
CA GLU A 225 -9.00 11.06 21.70
C GLU A 225 -9.14 9.70 21.00
N VAL A 226 -8.38 8.71 21.47
CA VAL A 226 -8.26 7.38 20.84
C VAL A 226 -9.49 6.53 21.14
N ARG A 227 -10.27 6.17 20.11
CA ARG A 227 -11.24 5.06 20.19
C ARG A 227 -10.67 3.81 19.54
N ARG A 228 -10.58 2.73 20.33
CA ARG A 228 -10.00 1.42 19.96
C ARG A 228 -11.07 0.55 19.31
N ASN A 229 -10.88 0.13 18.06
CA ASN A 229 -11.57 -1.02 17.48
C ASN A 229 -10.54 -1.94 16.80
N SER A 230 -10.66 -3.25 17.00
CA SER A 230 -9.65 -4.23 16.56
C SER A 230 -9.96 -4.84 15.18
N ILE A 231 -8.92 -4.86 14.34
CA ILE A 231 -8.83 -5.39 12.97
C ILE A 231 -9.30 -6.86 12.82
N TRP A 232 -9.16 -7.66 13.87
CA TRP A 232 -9.46 -9.09 13.85
C TRP A 232 -10.94 -9.44 13.71
N SER A 233 -11.83 -8.47 13.91
CA SER A 233 -13.28 -8.66 13.74
C SER A 233 -13.69 -8.66 12.26
N TRP A 234 -13.06 -7.82 11.43
CA TRP A 234 -13.44 -7.65 10.02
C TRP A 234 -12.85 -8.71 9.08
N LEU A 235 -11.57 -9.08 9.23
CA LEU A 235 -10.99 -10.16 8.42
C LEU A 235 -11.74 -11.50 8.61
N LYS A 236 -12.42 -11.68 9.76
CA LYS A 236 -13.31 -12.82 10.04
C LYS A 236 -14.69 -12.69 9.39
N SER A 237 -15.21 -11.48 9.16
CA SER A 237 -16.51 -11.29 8.47
C SER A 237 -16.43 -11.49 6.97
N LEU A 238 -15.24 -11.41 6.36
CA LEU A 238 -14.98 -11.77 4.97
C LEU A 238 -14.67 -13.26 4.74
N GLY A 239 -14.82 -14.08 5.78
CA GLY A 239 -14.52 -15.52 5.80
C GLY A 239 -15.77 -16.40 5.98
N LYS A 240 -16.89 -16.02 5.39
CA LYS A 240 -18.05 -16.89 5.16
C LYS A 240 -18.51 -16.78 3.72
#